data_AF-A0A1M2ZQ13-F1
#
_entry.id   AF-A0A1M2ZQ13-F1
#
_cell.length_a   1.000
_cell.length_b   1.000
_cell.length_c   1.000
_cell.angle_alpha   90.00
_cell.angle_beta   90.00
_cell.angle_gamma   90.00
#
_symmetry.space_group_name_H-M   'P 1'
#
loop_
_entity.id
_entity.type
_entity.pdbx_description
1 polymer ?
#
loop_
_entity_poly.entity_id
_entity_poly.type
_entity_poly.pdbx_seq_one_letter_code
_entity_poly.pdbx_strand_id
1 'polypeptide(L)'
;MRGGVVLKRFAIGVAGVAALFGVAPASAGSLLDYVGQCVPFARAASGIQIYGDAWTWWDQADGKYPRGHVPRVGAVIAFAKQSRLPLGHVAVVSRIVEKRVLMLTHANWSRVNGARGHAEQDVTLYDVSPRNDWSEVKVWYRDSDGLGGTIYDVNGFIYAPGRPSPELTAHNPDYVGALIDAYVPDAGHEAR
;
A
#
# COMPACT_ATOMS: atom_id res chain seq x y z
N MET A 1 15.87 26.41 -85.14
CA MET A 1 14.47 26.84 -84.91
C MET A 1 13.87 25.95 -83.84
N ARG A 2 13.24 26.58 -82.82
CA ARG A 2 12.31 26.02 -81.81
C ARG A 2 12.92 25.01 -80.83
N GLY A 3 12.87 25.17 -79.52
CA GLY A 3 12.19 26.13 -78.64
C GLY A 3 12.12 25.46 -77.27
N GLY A 4 12.93 25.92 -76.31
CA GLY A 4 12.96 25.38 -74.95
C GLY A 4 11.76 25.84 -74.14
N VAL A 5 10.98 24.91 -73.61
CA VAL A 5 9.93 25.19 -72.62
C VAL A 5 10.53 24.99 -71.24
N VAL A 6 10.69 26.08 -70.49
CA VAL A 6 11.08 26.07 -69.09
C VAL A 6 9.83 25.83 -68.25
N LEU A 7 9.70 24.63 -67.68
CA LEU A 7 8.62 24.32 -66.73
C LEU A 7 9.04 24.79 -65.33
N LYS A 8 8.49 25.92 -64.88
CA LYS A 8 8.63 26.43 -63.50
C LYS A 8 7.94 25.45 -62.53
N ARG A 9 8.72 24.82 -61.66
CA ARG A 9 8.22 24.04 -60.53
C ARG A 9 7.63 25.00 -59.48
N PHE A 10 6.31 25.01 -59.34
CA PHE A 10 5.64 25.59 -58.16
C PHE A 10 5.73 24.59 -57.02
N ALA A 11 6.45 24.95 -55.96
CA ALA A 11 6.45 24.22 -54.70
C ALA A 11 5.14 24.54 -53.96
N ILE A 12 4.25 23.55 -53.85
CA ILE A 12 3.09 23.62 -52.96
C ILE A 12 3.60 23.30 -51.55
N GLY A 13 3.71 24.32 -50.71
CA GLY A 13 4.02 24.15 -49.29
C GLY A 13 2.82 23.55 -48.56
N VAL A 14 2.95 22.31 -48.09
CA VAL A 14 2.01 21.73 -47.12
C VAL A 14 2.40 22.24 -45.74
N ALA A 15 1.68 23.25 -45.24
CA ALA A 15 1.77 23.66 -43.85
C ALA A 15 1.15 22.57 -42.97
N GLY A 16 1.99 21.71 -42.39
CA GLY A 16 1.56 20.71 -41.40
C GLY A 16 1.13 21.41 -40.11
N VAL A 17 -0.16 21.33 -39.79
CA VAL A 17 -0.68 21.73 -38.47
C VAL A 17 -0.26 20.65 -37.47
N ALA A 18 0.83 20.89 -36.75
CA ALA A 18 1.21 20.09 -35.59
C ALA A 18 0.27 20.44 -34.43
N ALA A 19 -0.80 19.68 -34.26
CA ALA A 19 -1.61 19.70 -33.05
C ALA A 19 -0.77 19.19 -31.87
N LEU A 20 -0.23 20.12 -31.08
CA LEU A 20 0.36 19.83 -29.78
C LEU A 20 -0.77 19.40 -28.84
N PHE A 21 -1.01 18.09 -28.76
CA PHE A 21 -1.80 17.53 -27.67
C PHE A 21 -1.00 17.71 -26.37
N GLY A 22 -1.32 18.77 -25.63
CA GLY A 22 -0.85 18.93 -24.26
C GLY A 22 -1.45 17.82 -23.41
N VAL A 23 -0.68 16.78 -23.14
CA VAL A 23 -1.03 15.79 -22.11
C VAL A 23 -0.89 16.54 -20.78
N ALA A 24 -2.00 17.03 -20.23
CA ALA A 24 -2.02 17.50 -18.86
C ALA A 24 -1.54 16.34 -17.96
N PRO A 25 -0.65 16.57 -16.98
CA PRO A 25 -0.27 15.52 -16.06
C PRO A 25 -1.55 15.01 -15.39
N ALA A 26 -1.81 13.70 -15.49
CA ALA A 26 -2.84 13.10 -14.68
C ALA A 26 -2.47 13.36 -13.23
N SER A 27 -3.27 14.17 -12.52
CA SER A 27 -3.16 14.29 -11.07
C SER A 27 -3.32 12.89 -10.51
N ALA A 28 -2.24 12.30 -9.99
CA ALA A 28 -2.34 11.08 -9.21
C ALA A 28 -3.26 11.42 -8.02
N GLY A 29 -4.41 10.77 -7.94
CA GLY A 29 -5.29 10.90 -6.78
C GLY A 29 -4.54 10.52 -5.50
N SER A 30 -4.97 11.07 -4.37
CA SER A 30 -4.41 10.73 -3.07
C SER A 30 -4.49 9.22 -2.84
N LEU A 31 -3.45 8.65 -2.24
CA LEU A 31 -3.42 7.27 -1.80
C LEU A 31 -4.57 6.98 -0.83
N LEU A 32 -5.01 7.98 -0.05
CA LEU A 32 -6.09 7.85 0.93
C LEU A 32 -7.48 7.86 0.30
N ASP A 33 -7.64 8.38 -0.91
CA ASP A 33 -8.90 8.33 -1.65
C ASP A 33 -9.11 6.96 -2.35
N TYR A 34 -8.14 6.04 -2.23
CA TYR A 34 -8.21 4.72 -2.84
C TYR A 34 -9.35 3.89 -2.25
N VAL A 35 -10.18 3.34 -3.14
CA VAL A 35 -11.21 2.34 -2.83
C VAL A 35 -10.98 1.11 -3.69
N GLY A 36 -10.61 -0.01 -3.07
CA GLY A 36 -10.33 -1.24 -3.80
C GLY A 36 -9.71 -2.34 -2.93
N GLN A 37 -8.75 -3.07 -3.49
CA GLN A 37 -8.10 -4.20 -2.84
C GLN A 37 -6.74 -3.82 -2.26
N CYS A 38 -6.23 -4.61 -1.31
CA CYS A 38 -4.94 -4.34 -0.68
C CYS A 38 -3.75 -4.42 -1.63
N VAL A 39 -3.79 -5.31 -2.63
CA VAL A 39 -2.70 -5.56 -3.57
C VAL A 39 -2.41 -4.34 -4.46
N PRO A 40 -3.38 -3.77 -5.22
CA PRO A 40 -3.10 -2.56 -6.00
C PRO A 40 -2.71 -1.36 -5.14
N PHE A 41 -3.32 -1.22 -3.95
CA PHE A 41 -2.92 -0.21 -2.98
C PHE A 41 -1.44 -0.34 -2.59
N ALA A 42 -1.03 -1.53 -2.15
CA ALA A 42 0.34 -1.78 -1.68
C ALA A 42 1.36 -1.54 -2.79
N ARG A 43 1.03 -1.87 -4.04
CA ARG A 43 1.88 -1.55 -5.21
C ARG A 43 2.06 -0.04 -5.38
N ALA A 44 0.97 0.72 -5.32
CA ALA A 44 1.01 2.18 -5.44
C ALA A 44 1.79 2.83 -4.28
N ALA A 45 1.60 2.34 -3.05
CA ALA A 45 2.21 2.87 -1.85
C ALA A 45 3.70 2.54 -1.69
N SER A 46 4.13 1.33 -2.11
CA SER A 46 5.49 0.82 -1.91
C SER A 46 6.35 0.81 -3.17
N GLY A 47 5.75 0.87 -4.36
CA GLY A 47 6.44 0.70 -5.63
C GLY A 47 6.76 -0.75 -6.01
N ILE A 48 6.42 -1.74 -5.18
CA ILE A 48 6.55 -3.17 -5.52
C ILE A 48 5.61 -3.52 -6.67
N GLN A 49 6.07 -4.36 -7.61
CA GLN A 49 5.34 -4.77 -8.81
C GLN A 49 5.03 -6.28 -8.79
N ILE A 50 4.39 -6.73 -7.71
CA ILE A 50 3.86 -8.09 -7.55
C ILE A 50 2.34 -8.05 -7.68
N TYR A 51 1.75 -9.08 -8.27
CA TYR A 51 0.32 -9.13 -8.63
C TYR A 51 -0.30 -10.46 -8.23
N GLY A 52 -1.63 -10.54 -8.30
CA GLY A 52 -2.40 -11.71 -7.87
C GLY A 52 -2.75 -11.66 -6.38
N ASP A 53 -3.15 -12.81 -5.83
CA ASP A 53 -3.57 -12.92 -4.43
C ASP A 53 -2.45 -12.52 -3.47
N ALA A 54 -2.82 -11.83 -2.39
CA ALA A 54 -1.86 -11.28 -1.43
C ALA A 54 -0.98 -12.37 -0.78
N TRP A 55 -1.53 -13.55 -0.48
CA TRP A 55 -0.75 -14.64 0.14
C TRP A 55 0.41 -15.13 -0.75
N THR A 56 0.31 -14.98 -2.08
CA THR A 56 1.35 -15.41 -3.01
C THR A 56 2.55 -14.46 -3.06
N TRP A 57 2.41 -13.25 -2.51
CA TRP A 57 3.44 -12.21 -2.64
C TRP A 57 4.77 -12.59 -1.99
N TRP A 58 4.73 -13.36 -0.90
CA TRP A 58 5.94 -13.79 -0.21
C TRP A 58 6.85 -14.62 -1.12
N ASP A 59 6.30 -15.64 -1.77
CA ASP A 59 7.04 -16.51 -2.67
C ASP A 59 7.39 -15.78 -3.98
N GLN A 60 6.49 -14.95 -4.50
CA GLN A 60 6.75 -14.17 -5.71
C GLN A 60 7.86 -13.13 -5.54
N ALA A 61 8.10 -12.65 -4.32
CA ALA A 61 9.17 -11.72 -4.01
C ALA A 61 10.55 -12.37 -4.07
N ASP A 62 10.63 -13.70 -3.91
CA ASP A 62 11.90 -14.42 -3.92
C ASP A 62 12.66 -14.18 -5.23
N GLY A 63 13.94 -13.80 -5.11
CA GLY A 63 14.78 -13.43 -6.25
C GLY A 63 14.43 -12.10 -6.95
N LYS A 64 13.35 -11.40 -6.57
CA LYS A 64 12.95 -10.10 -7.17
C LYS A 64 13.07 -8.93 -6.19
N TYR A 65 12.71 -9.16 -4.93
CA TYR A 65 12.77 -8.19 -3.85
C TYR A 65 13.40 -8.85 -2.63
N PRO A 66 14.33 -8.18 -1.92
CA PRO A 66 14.81 -8.68 -0.65
C PRO A 66 13.65 -8.88 0.33
N ARG A 67 13.70 -9.95 1.11
CA ARG A 67 12.66 -10.30 2.09
C ARG A 67 13.28 -10.75 3.41
N GLY A 68 12.57 -10.57 4.52
CA GLY A 68 13.07 -10.91 5.85
C GLY A 68 12.05 -10.64 6.96
N HIS A 69 12.48 -10.70 8.21
CA HIS A 69 11.60 -10.60 9.38
C HIS A 69 11.81 -9.32 10.19
N VAL A 70 12.69 -8.43 9.73
CA VAL A 70 12.94 -7.14 10.39
C VAL A 70 12.04 -6.09 9.74
N PRO A 71 11.15 -5.41 10.48
CA PRO A 71 10.29 -4.38 9.92
C PRO A 71 11.11 -3.16 9.47
N ARG A 72 10.68 -2.52 8.38
CA ARG A 72 11.23 -1.26 7.87
C ARG A 72 10.08 -0.39 7.37
N VAL A 73 10.15 0.91 7.61
CA VAL A 73 9.19 1.85 7.02
C VAL A 73 9.21 1.72 5.50
N GLY A 74 8.03 1.58 4.88
CA GLY A 74 7.84 1.33 3.46
C GLY A 74 7.94 -0.15 3.04
N ALA A 75 8.35 -1.06 3.92
CA ALA A 75 8.29 -2.48 3.63
C ALA A 75 6.83 -2.96 3.59
N VAL A 76 6.56 -3.97 2.78
CA VAL A 76 5.26 -4.61 2.71
C VAL A 76 5.25 -5.83 3.61
N ILE A 77 4.41 -5.81 4.66
CA ILE A 77 4.12 -7.00 5.46
C ILE A 77 3.22 -7.93 4.65
N ALA A 78 3.56 -9.21 4.57
CA ALA A 78 2.83 -10.23 3.83
C ALA A 78 2.20 -11.25 4.79
N PHE A 79 0.87 -11.21 4.88
CA PHE A 79 0.10 -12.13 5.72
C PHE A 79 -0.07 -13.48 5.02
N ALA A 80 0.07 -14.55 5.79
CA ALA A 80 -0.10 -15.91 5.29
C ALA A 80 -1.58 -16.21 4.96
N LYS A 81 -1.77 -17.24 4.13
CA LYS A 81 -3.11 -17.76 3.84
C LYS A 81 -3.61 -18.55 5.04
N GLN A 82 -4.77 -18.16 5.57
CA GLN A 82 -5.44 -18.87 6.66
C GLN A 82 -6.95 -18.88 6.48
N SER A 83 -7.68 -19.69 7.25
CA SER A 83 -9.13 -19.90 7.07
C SER A 83 -9.94 -18.59 7.09
N ARG A 84 -9.58 -17.65 7.97
CA ARG A 84 -10.21 -16.32 8.09
C ARG A 84 -9.63 -15.27 7.13
N LEU A 85 -8.58 -15.60 6.39
CA LEU A 85 -7.89 -14.75 5.43
C LEU A 85 -7.43 -15.55 4.20
N PRO A 86 -8.37 -16.13 3.43
CA PRO A 86 -8.05 -17.12 2.39
C PRO A 86 -7.30 -16.54 1.18
N LEU A 87 -7.36 -15.22 0.98
CA LEU A 87 -6.61 -14.50 -0.05
C LEU A 87 -5.28 -13.92 0.49
N GLY A 88 -4.98 -14.12 1.77
CA GLY A 88 -3.94 -13.39 2.48
C GLY A 88 -4.27 -11.90 2.60
N HIS A 89 -3.28 -11.11 2.99
CA HIS A 89 -3.33 -9.66 3.00
C HIS A 89 -1.92 -9.10 2.84
N VAL A 90 -1.83 -7.88 2.33
CA VAL A 90 -0.59 -7.11 2.30
C VAL A 90 -0.86 -5.69 2.78
N ALA A 91 0.07 -5.14 3.53
CA ALA A 91 0.00 -3.79 4.07
C ALA A 91 1.38 -3.16 4.07
N VAL A 92 1.46 -1.83 4.07
CA VAL A 92 2.74 -1.12 4.04
C VAL A 92 3.04 -0.55 5.42
N VAL A 93 4.23 -0.81 5.95
CA VAL A 93 4.65 -0.31 7.27
C VAL A 93 4.85 1.20 7.20
N SER A 94 3.98 1.97 7.85
CA SER A 94 4.07 3.43 7.89
C SER A 94 4.95 3.92 9.03
N ARG A 95 4.93 3.23 10.18
CA ARG A 95 5.76 3.52 11.35
C ARG A 95 6.21 2.26 12.06
N ILE A 96 7.39 2.37 12.67
CA ILE A 96 7.85 1.49 13.73
C ILE A 96 7.68 2.27 15.02
N VAL A 97 6.72 1.86 15.86
CA VAL A 97 6.41 2.54 17.12
C VAL A 97 7.38 2.05 18.19
N GLU A 98 7.46 0.73 18.36
CA GLU A 98 8.47 0.08 19.18
C GLU A 98 8.74 -1.36 18.70
N LYS A 99 9.31 -2.22 19.54
CA LYS A 99 9.76 -3.58 19.20
C LYS A 99 8.63 -4.53 18.81
N ARG A 100 7.41 -4.34 19.31
CA ARG A 100 6.19 -5.14 19.05
C ARG A 100 5.07 -4.34 18.42
N VAL A 101 5.15 -3.02 18.35
CA VAL A 101 4.10 -2.18 17.75
C VAL A 101 4.58 -1.51 16.46
N LEU A 102 3.84 -1.73 15.37
CA LEU A 102 3.93 -0.98 14.12
C LEU A 102 2.65 -0.22 13.86
N MET A 103 2.72 0.69 12.91
CA MET A 103 1.54 1.19 12.20
C MET A 103 1.62 0.81 10.72
N LEU A 104 0.47 0.53 10.14
CA LEU A 104 0.30 0.08 8.77
C LEU A 104 -0.62 1.03 8.02
N THR A 105 -0.32 1.24 6.74
CA THR A 105 -1.25 1.88 5.82
C THR A 105 -1.60 0.88 4.72
N HIS A 106 -2.90 0.65 4.54
CA HIS A 106 -3.43 -0.41 3.69
C HIS A 106 -4.87 -0.11 3.27
N ALA A 107 -5.44 -0.96 2.41
CA ALA A 107 -6.84 -0.87 2.01
C ALA A 107 -7.56 -2.21 2.21
N ASN A 108 -8.89 -2.16 2.26
CA ASN A 108 -9.77 -3.34 2.31
C ASN A 108 -9.67 -4.18 3.60
N TRP A 109 -9.34 -3.56 4.73
CA TRP A 109 -9.28 -4.25 6.02
C TRP A 109 -10.58 -4.10 6.82
N SER A 110 -10.85 -2.91 7.34
CA SER A 110 -12.06 -2.60 8.09
C SER A 110 -13.29 -2.49 7.18
N ARG A 111 -14.47 -2.63 7.78
CA ARG A 111 -15.69 -2.08 7.16
C ARG A 111 -15.82 -0.63 7.59
N VAL A 112 -16.16 0.25 6.65
CA VAL A 112 -16.50 1.65 6.86
C VAL A 112 -17.92 1.86 6.34
N ASN A 113 -18.85 2.23 7.23
CA ASN A 113 -20.27 2.39 6.89
C ASN A 113 -20.86 1.15 6.16
N GLY A 114 -20.46 -0.05 6.60
CA GLY A 114 -20.90 -1.32 6.01
C GLY A 114 -20.15 -1.78 4.75
N ALA A 115 -19.33 -0.93 4.13
CA ALA A 115 -18.55 -1.25 2.94
C ALA A 115 -17.08 -1.55 3.28
N ARG A 116 -16.42 -2.39 2.49
CA ARG A 116 -14.95 -2.54 2.52
C ARG A 116 -14.32 -1.83 1.34
N GLY A 117 -13.00 -1.68 1.41
CA GLY A 117 -12.15 -1.27 0.28
C GLY A 117 -11.45 0.06 0.50
N HIS A 118 -11.86 0.82 1.51
CA HIS A 118 -11.24 2.08 1.87
C HIS A 118 -9.77 1.90 2.27
N ALA A 119 -8.95 2.88 1.93
CA ALA A 119 -7.63 3.06 2.51
C ALA A 119 -7.75 3.54 3.97
N GLU A 120 -6.93 2.97 4.83
CA GLU A 120 -6.76 3.33 6.23
C GLU A 120 -5.28 3.60 6.47
N GLN A 121 -4.99 4.71 7.15
CA GLN A 121 -3.64 5.20 7.40
C GLN A 121 -3.28 4.95 8.86
N ASP A 122 -2.03 4.54 9.09
CA ASP A 122 -1.43 4.37 10.42
C ASP A 122 -2.21 3.43 11.37
N VAL A 123 -2.81 2.36 10.85
CA VAL A 123 -3.51 1.31 11.59
C VAL A 123 -2.54 0.54 12.49
N THR A 124 -2.86 0.41 13.77
CA THR A 124 -2.05 -0.31 14.76
C THR A 124 -1.90 -1.80 14.42
N LEU A 125 -0.66 -2.29 14.48
CA LEU A 125 -0.29 -3.70 14.40
C LEU A 125 0.53 -4.07 15.64
N TYR A 126 0.15 -5.15 16.31
CA TYR A 126 0.85 -5.65 17.49
C TYR A 126 1.35 -7.08 17.29
N ASP A 127 2.64 -7.31 17.54
CA ASP A 127 3.28 -8.62 17.57
C ASP A 127 2.94 -9.36 18.86
N VAL A 128 2.16 -10.43 18.72
CA VAL A 128 1.80 -11.35 19.81
C VAL A 128 2.63 -12.62 19.82
N SER A 129 3.60 -12.75 18.91
CA SER A 129 4.45 -13.93 18.82
C SER A 129 5.26 -14.12 20.11
N PRO A 130 5.43 -15.37 20.58
CA PRO A 130 6.25 -15.68 21.75
C PRO A 130 7.70 -15.22 21.61
N ARG A 131 8.22 -15.17 20.37
CA ARG A 131 9.63 -14.90 20.07
C ARG A 131 9.93 -13.45 19.68
N ASN A 132 8.92 -12.58 19.61
CA ASN A 132 9.08 -11.20 19.14
C ASN A 132 9.67 -11.13 17.72
N ASP A 133 9.15 -11.99 16.84
CA ASP A 133 9.65 -12.17 15.48
C ASP A 133 8.60 -11.90 14.40
N TRP A 134 7.49 -11.25 14.78
CA TRP A 134 6.39 -10.85 13.90
C TRP A 134 5.65 -12.01 13.23
N SER A 135 5.87 -13.26 13.65
CA SER A 135 5.21 -14.43 13.05
C SER A 135 3.70 -14.48 13.31
N GLU A 136 3.25 -13.88 14.42
CA GLU A 136 1.85 -13.84 14.85
C GLU A 136 1.49 -12.41 15.27
N VAL A 137 0.45 -11.83 14.67
CA VAL A 137 0.07 -10.44 14.90
C VAL A 137 -1.42 -10.26 15.15
N LYS A 138 -1.77 -9.19 15.86
CA LYS A 138 -3.12 -8.64 15.91
C LYS A 138 -3.14 -7.29 15.20
N VAL A 139 -4.20 -7.03 14.46
CA VAL A 139 -4.41 -5.78 13.72
C VAL A 139 -5.63 -5.07 14.31
N TRP A 140 -5.51 -3.76 14.51
CA TRP A 140 -6.67 -2.92 14.81
C TRP A 140 -7.63 -2.89 13.62
N TYR A 141 -8.92 -2.68 13.88
CA TYR A 141 -9.88 -2.33 12.85
C TYR A 141 -11.00 -1.46 13.42
N ARG A 142 -11.67 -0.69 12.57
CA ARG A 142 -12.59 0.37 12.99
C ARG A 142 -13.81 -0.09 13.80
N ASP A 143 -14.25 -1.32 13.61
CA ASP A 143 -15.42 -1.89 14.29
C ASP A 143 -15.02 -2.66 15.58
N SER A 144 -13.76 -2.58 16.03
CA SER A 144 -13.34 -3.05 17.35
C SER A 144 -12.99 -1.87 18.25
N ASP A 145 -13.30 -2.00 19.55
CA ASP A 145 -12.87 -1.05 20.59
C ASP A 145 -11.36 -1.22 20.93
N GLY A 146 -10.51 -1.50 19.92
CA GLY A 146 -9.10 -1.83 20.08
C GLY A 146 -8.59 -2.83 19.03
N LEU A 147 -7.53 -3.59 19.36
CA LEU A 147 -7.04 -4.69 18.52
C LEU A 147 -8.09 -5.79 18.37
N GLY A 148 -8.23 -6.32 17.15
CA GLY A 148 -9.11 -7.46 16.89
C GLY A 148 -8.74 -8.71 17.70
N GLY A 149 -9.75 -9.54 18.00
CA GLY A 149 -9.53 -10.84 18.67
C GLY A 149 -8.83 -11.90 17.80
N THR A 150 -8.69 -11.68 16.49
CA THR A 150 -8.08 -12.64 15.56
C THR A 150 -6.56 -12.47 15.54
N ILE A 151 -5.85 -13.58 15.73
CA ILE A 151 -4.41 -13.68 15.46
C ILE A 151 -4.22 -14.02 13.97
N TYR A 152 -3.31 -13.31 13.33
CA TYR A 152 -2.96 -13.52 11.93
C TYR A 152 -1.51 -13.96 11.80
N ASP A 153 -1.29 -14.99 10.99
CA ASP A 153 0.04 -15.47 10.66
C ASP A 153 0.67 -14.58 9.58
N VAL A 154 1.96 -14.29 9.73
CA VAL A 154 2.73 -13.42 8.83
C VAL A 154 3.95 -14.17 8.32
N ASN A 155 4.16 -14.11 7.00
CA ASN A 155 5.35 -14.71 6.39
C ASN A 155 6.59 -13.83 6.59
N GLY A 156 6.42 -12.51 6.64
CA GLY A 156 7.49 -11.55 6.88
C GLY A 156 7.26 -10.22 6.14
N PHE A 157 8.36 -9.54 5.86
CA PHE A 157 8.41 -8.24 5.22
C PHE A 157 9.16 -8.31 3.89
N ILE A 158 8.56 -7.74 2.85
CA ILE A 158 9.15 -7.56 1.52
C ILE A 158 9.67 -6.13 1.44
N TYR A 159 10.97 -6.00 1.14
CA TYR A 159 11.66 -4.72 1.15
C TYR A 159 11.53 -4.02 -0.21
N ALA A 160 10.82 -2.89 -0.22
CA ALA A 160 10.63 -2.07 -1.40
C ALA A 160 11.96 -1.46 -1.89
N PRO A 161 12.14 -1.29 -3.21
CA PRO A 161 13.41 -0.81 -3.80
C PRO A 161 13.62 0.72 -3.69
N GLY A 162 12.63 1.47 -3.22
CA GLY A 162 12.61 2.93 -3.25
C GLY A 162 12.00 3.56 -2.01
N ARG A 163 11.82 4.90 -2.05
CA ARG A 163 11.11 5.62 -0.99
C ARG A 163 9.61 5.34 -1.11
N PRO A 164 8.92 5.02 -0.01
CA PRO A 164 7.47 4.86 -0.02
C PRO A 164 6.76 6.17 -0.34
N SER A 165 5.46 6.09 -0.65
CA SER A 165 4.61 7.27 -0.84
C SER A 165 4.76 8.28 0.32
N PRO A 166 4.84 9.60 0.05
CA PRO A 166 4.81 10.62 1.10
C PRO A 166 3.55 10.57 1.97
N GLU A 167 2.44 10.09 1.41
CA GLU A 167 1.15 9.93 2.07
C GLU A 167 1.03 8.61 2.83
N LEU A 168 2.12 7.86 2.96
CA LEU A 168 2.09 6.59 3.70
C LEU A 168 1.71 6.78 5.17
N THR A 169 1.89 7.98 5.72
CA THR A 169 1.69 8.29 7.13
C THR A 169 1.07 9.68 7.30
N ALA A 170 0.30 9.87 8.36
CA ALA A 170 -0.27 11.14 8.72
C ALA A 170 0.82 12.13 9.14
N HIS A 171 0.50 13.42 9.11
CA HIS A 171 1.36 14.45 9.69
C HIS A 171 1.56 14.24 11.19
N ASN A 172 0.51 13.80 11.90
CA ASN A 172 0.51 13.54 13.34
C ASN A 172 -0.05 12.12 13.61
N PRO A 173 0.75 11.06 13.45
CA PRO A 173 0.29 9.70 13.75
C PRO A 173 0.13 9.52 15.27
N ASP A 174 -0.91 8.79 15.68
CA ASP A 174 -1.27 8.61 17.09
C ASP A 174 -0.45 7.49 17.77
N TYR A 175 0.81 7.79 18.10
CA TYR A 175 1.69 6.85 18.79
C TYR A 175 1.15 6.40 20.15
N VAL A 176 0.44 7.28 20.86
CA VAL A 176 -0.12 6.97 22.18
C VAL A 176 -1.29 6.00 22.01
N GLY A 177 -2.20 6.27 21.07
CA GLY A 177 -3.29 5.36 20.69
C GLY A 177 -2.76 3.98 20.31
N ALA A 178 -1.73 3.89 19.48
CA ALA A 178 -1.15 2.61 19.10
C ALA A 178 -0.57 1.81 20.28
N LEU A 179 -0.01 2.48 21.29
CA LEU A 179 0.48 1.83 22.51
C LEU A 179 -0.70 1.41 23.43
N ILE A 180 -1.75 2.21 23.51
CA ILE A 180 -2.97 1.88 24.25
C ILE A 180 -3.64 0.65 23.63
N ASP A 181 -3.85 0.64 22.32
CA ASP A 181 -4.41 -0.49 21.57
C ASP A 181 -3.65 -1.79 21.84
N ALA A 182 -2.31 -1.71 21.89
CA ALA A 182 -1.43 -2.87 22.04
C ALA A 182 -1.40 -3.45 23.45
N TYR A 183 -1.36 -2.59 24.47
CA TYR A 183 -1.10 -3.01 25.86
C TYR A 183 -2.29 -2.89 26.79
N VAL A 184 -3.33 -2.16 26.40
CA VAL A 184 -4.55 -1.98 27.17
C VAL A 184 -5.76 -2.24 26.28
N PRO A 185 -5.93 -3.48 25.77
CA PRO A 185 -6.96 -3.80 24.77
C PRO A 185 -8.40 -3.55 25.26
N ASP A 186 -8.62 -3.42 26.57
CA ASP A 186 -9.93 -3.12 27.17
C ASP A 186 -10.14 -1.63 27.52
N ALA A 187 -9.14 -0.75 27.31
CA ALA A 187 -9.28 0.67 27.64
C ALA A 187 -10.41 1.35 26.86
N GLY A 188 -10.73 0.87 25.66
CA GLY A 188 -11.86 1.34 24.86
C GLY A 188 -13.23 0.92 25.40
N HIS A 189 -13.30 -0.13 26.23
CA HIS A 189 -14.55 -0.66 26.78
C HIS A 189 -15.04 0.09 28.03
N GLU A 190 -14.16 0.71 28.82
CA GLU A 190 -14.52 1.38 30.09
C GLU A 190 -14.95 2.85 29.94
N ALA A 191 -14.66 3.50 28.81
CA ALA A 191 -14.93 4.93 28.60
C ALA A 191 -16.39 5.25 28.20
N ARG A 192 -17.36 4.37 28.46
CA ARG A 192 -18.79 4.54 28.11
C ARG A 192 -19.73 4.31 29.27
#